data_AF-A0AAD3NG50-F1
#
_entry.id   AF-A0AAD3NG50-F1
#
_cell.length_a   1.000
_cell.length_b   1.000
_cell.length_c   1.000
_cell.angle_alpha   90.00
_cell.angle_beta   90.00
_cell.angle_gamma   90.00
#
_symmetry.space_group_name_H-M   'P 1'
#
loop_
_entity.id
_entity.type
_entity.pdbx_description
1 polymer ?
#
loop_
_entity_poly.entity_id
_entity_poly.type
_entity_poly.pdbx_seq_one_letter_code
_entity_poly.pdbx_strand_id
1 'polypeptide(L)'
;MGLFFEYLSLLSPSESSLQCLLDVLTSSGSTPTQHLEQKQALARQFAHILHFTLRFDELKMTNPAIQNDFSYYRRTISRMRINNLSADTGSEVNNELANRMSLFYASATPMLKTLSDATSKFVSDNPDVPIENTTDCLSTMASVCKVMLETP
;
A
#
# COMPACT_ATOMS: atom_id res chain seq x y z
N MET A 1 17.73 -0.64 -7.79
CA MET A 1 16.61 -0.21 -8.66
C MET A 1 15.68 -1.36 -9.04
N GLY A 2 16.18 -2.56 -9.40
CA GLY A 2 15.34 -3.75 -9.62
C GLY A 2 14.43 -4.11 -8.45
N LEU A 3 14.97 -4.14 -7.22
CA LEU A 3 14.20 -4.38 -5.99
C LEU A 3 13.05 -3.38 -5.75
N PHE A 4 13.19 -2.13 -6.18
CA PHE A 4 12.15 -1.10 -6.03
C PHE A 4 11.01 -1.28 -7.03
N PHE A 5 11.35 -1.71 -8.24
CA PHE A 5 10.40 -2.01 -9.29
C PHE A 5 9.57 -3.25 -8.95
N GLU A 6 10.23 -4.27 -8.43
CA GLU A 6 9.62 -5.48 -7.90
C GLU A 6 8.67 -5.15 -6.73
N TYR A 7 9.04 -4.18 -5.88
CA TYR A 7 8.19 -3.70 -4.78
C TYR A 7 6.95 -2.93 -5.24
N LEU A 8 7.06 -2.10 -6.28
CA LEU A 8 5.91 -1.42 -6.88
C LEU A 8 4.98 -2.38 -7.63
N SER A 9 5.51 -3.48 -8.18
CA SER A 9 4.66 -4.56 -8.65
C SER A 9 3.96 -5.34 -7.53
N LEU A 10 4.47 -5.29 -6.29
CA LEU A 10 3.79 -5.85 -5.11
C LEU A 10 2.69 -4.93 -4.55
N LEU A 11 2.70 -3.63 -4.90
CA LEU A 11 1.65 -2.70 -4.49
C LEU A 11 0.27 -3.11 -5.03
N SER A 12 0.16 -3.46 -6.31
CA SER A 12 -1.10 -3.92 -6.91
C SER A 12 -1.70 -5.16 -6.21
N PRO A 13 -0.92 -6.24 -5.97
CA PRO A 13 -1.35 -7.36 -5.13
C PRO A 13 -1.80 -6.95 -3.73
N SER A 14 -1.13 -5.99 -3.10
CA SER A 14 -1.50 -5.53 -1.75
C SER A 14 -2.83 -4.77 -1.74
N GLU A 15 -3.11 -3.96 -2.77
CA GLU A 15 -4.40 -3.28 -2.96
C GLU A 15 -5.53 -4.30 -3.21
N SER A 16 -5.31 -5.26 -4.10
CA SER A 16 -6.31 -6.32 -4.38
C SER A 16 -6.55 -7.21 -3.16
N SER A 17 -5.50 -7.55 -2.41
CA SER A 17 -5.61 -8.33 -1.17
C SER A 17 -6.40 -7.55 -0.11
N LEU A 18 -6.13 -6.25 0.04
CA LEU A 18 -6.88 -5.38 0.93
C LEU A 18 -8.37 -5.33 0.55
N GLN A 19 -8.69 -5.11 -0.73
CA GLN A 19 -10.08 -5.04 -1.19
C GLN A 19 -10.83 -6.35 -0.94
N CYS A 20 -10.19 -7.50 -1.22
CA CYS A 20 -10.78 -8.82 -0.93
C CYS A 20 -11.02 -9.02 0.58
N LEU A 21 -10.08 -8.59 1.42
CA LEU A 21 -10.24 -8.66 2.88
C LEU A 21 -11.38 -7.77 3.36
N LEU A 22 -11.46 -6.53 2.87
CA LEU A 22 -12.54 -5.59 3.22
C LEU A 22 -13.90 -6.16 2.81
N ASP A 23 -14.06 -6.64 1.58
CA ASP A 23 -15.31 -7.25 1.09
C ASP A 23 -15.83 -8.35 2.03
N VAL A 24 -14.95 -9.28 2.41
CA VAL A 24 -15.32 -10.40 3.30
C VAL A 24 -15.61 -9.94 4.74
N LEU A 25 -14.89 -8.92 5.23
CA LEU A 25 -15.03 -8.41 6.60
C LEU A 25 -16.16 -7.39 6.75
N THR A 26 -16.64 -6.77 5.66
CA THR A 26 -17.75 -5.80 5.68
C THR A 26 -19.07 -6.38 5.14
N SER A 27 -19.07 -7.66 4.74
CA SER A 27 -20.25 -8.36 4.25
C SER A 27 -21.43 -8.36 5.25
N SER A 28 -22.65 -8.34 4.72
CA SER A 28 -23.86 -8.32 5.52
C SER A 28 -24.06 -9.63 6.29
N GLY A 29 -24.55 -9.54 7.54
CA GLY A 29 -25.01 -10.72 8.31
C GLY A 29 -24.18 -11.10 9.53
N SER A 30 -23.13 -10.33 9.89
CA SER A 30 -22.45 -10.44 11.18
C SER A 30 -21.84 -9.10 11.57
N THR A 31 -21.59 -8.89 12.87
CA THR A 31 -20.89 -7.69 13.35
C THR A 31 -19.39 -7.78 13.04
N PRO A 32 -18.66 -6.65 13.01
CA PRO A 32 -17.21 -6.66 12.82
C PRO A 32 -16.47 -7.57 13.81
N THR A 33 -16.87 -7.56 15.09
CA THR A 33 -16.30 -8.44 16.12
C THR A 33 -16.53 -9.92 15.80
N GLN A 34 -17.73 -10.29 15.37
CA GLN A 34 -18.06 -11.66 14.97
C GLN A 34 -17.26 -12.09 13.73
N HIS A 35 -17.09 -11.21 12.76
CA HIS A 35 -16.24 -11.49 11.60
C HIS A 35 -14.79 -11.73 11.98
N LEU A 36 -14.24 -10.92 12.89
CA LEU A 36 -12.87 -11.10 13.35
C LEU A 36 -12.71 -12.37 14.19
N GLU A 37 -13.69 -12.70 15.04
CA GLU A 37 -13.71 -13.93 15.84
C GLU A 37 -13.79 -15.19 14.98
N GLN A 38 -14.65 -15.19 13.96
CA GLN A 38 -14.88 -16.35 13.08
C GLN A 38 -13.82 -16.48 12.00
N LYS A 39 -13.25 -15.36 11.53
CA LYS A 39 -12.31 -15.31 10.39
C LYS A 39 -10.92 -14.86 10.85
N GLN A 40 -10.40 -15.48 11.91
CA GLN A 40 -9.08 -15.19 12.51
C GLN A 40 -7.93 -15.17 11.49
N ALA A 41 -7.97 -16.04 10.48
CA ALA A 41 -6.97 -16.07 9.42
C ALA A 41 -6.95 -14.76 8.59
N LEU A 42 -8.11 -14.18 8.31
CA LEU A 42 -8.24 -12.91 7.57
C LEU A 42 -7.81 -11.73 8.44
N ALA A 43 -8.21 -11.73 9.72
CA ALA A 43 -7.74 -10.73 10.68
C ALA A 43 -6.20 -10.70 10.76
N ARG A 44 -5.57 -11.88 10.79
CA ARG A 44 -4.11 -12.02 10.78
C ARG A 44 -3.47 -11.54 9.47
N GLN A 45 -4.07 -11.84 8.31
CA GLN A 45 -3.56 -11.36 7.02
C GLN A 45 -3.58 -9.83 6.94
N PHE A 46 -4.69 -9.23 7.36
CA PHE A 46 -4.81 -7.78 7.41
C PHE A 46 -3.79 -7.16 8.38
N ALA A 47 -3.58 -7.76 9.56
CA ALA A 47 -2.55 -7.32 10.49
C ALA A 47 -1.14 -7.39 9.87
N HIS A 48 -0.83 -8.43 9.10
CA HIS A 48 0.44 -8.51 8.37
C HIS A 48 0.58 -7.41 7.30
N ILE A 49 -0.50 -7.08 6.57
CA ILE A 49 -0.51 -5.99 5.58
C ILE A 49 -0.22 -4.65 6.28
N LEU A 50 -0.92 -4.35 7.38
CA LEU A 50 -0.70 -3.12 8.14
C LEU A 50 0.72 -3.06 8.73
N HIS A 51 1.20 -4.15 9.33
CA HIS A 51 2.53 -4.22 9.91
C HIS A 51 3.61 -3.94 8.84
N PHE A 52 3.50 -4.59 7.68
CA PHE A 52 4.38 -4.36 6.55
C PHE A 52 4.34 -2.90 6.08
N THR A 53 3.15 -2.33 5.91
CA THR A 53 2.96 -0.94 5.50
C THR A 53 3.66 0.04 6.44
N LEU A 54 3.44 -0.10 7.74
CA LEU A 54 4.05 0.79 8.74
C LEU A 54 5.56 0.63 8.79
N ARG A 55 6.07 -0.61 8.75
CA ARG A 55 7.53 -0.86 8.74
C ARG A 55 8.21 -0.32 7.49
N PHE A 56 7.56 -0.42 6.33
CA PHE A 56 8.07 0.18 5.11
C PHE A 56 8.14 1.70 5.22
N ASP A 57 7.06 2.34 5.64
CA ASP A 57 6.98 3.80 5.73
C ASP A 57 7.98 4.34 6.76
N GLU A 58 8.17 3.66 7.89
CA GLU A 58 9.20 3.98 8.88
C GLU A 58 10.62 3.94 8.29
N LEU A 59 10.98 2.85 7.60
CA LEU A 59 12.28 2.71 6.94
C LEU A 59 12.47 3.76 5.85
N LYS A 60 11.42 4.08 5.08
CA LYS A 60 11.46 5.11 4.06
C LYS A 60 11.66 6.49 4.67
N MET A 61 10.95 6.83 5.75
CA MET A 61 11.06 8.15 6.41
C MET A 61 12.47 8.39 6.96
N THR A 62 13.15 7.34 7.42
CA THR A 62 14.55 7.42 7.88
C THR A 62 15.58 7.40 6.76
N ASN A 63 15.17 7.22 5.49
CA ASN A 63 16.08 7.14 4.35
C ASN A 63 15.71 8.15 3.23
N PRO A 64 16.05 9.44 3.40
CA PRO A 64 15.78 10.47 2.40
C PRO A 64 16.55 10.27 1.08
N ALA A 65 17.63 9.47 1.08
CA ALA A 65 18.46 9.24 -0.11
C ALA A 65 17.67 8.60 -1.26
N ILE A 66 16.65 7.79 -0.96
CA ILE A 66 15.83 7.10 -1.98
C ILE A 66 15.21 8.09 -2.97
N GLN A 67 14.66 9.22 -2.51
CA GLN A 67 14.08 10.23 -3.39
C GLN A 67 15.14 10.94 -4.24
N ASN A 68 16.31 11.22 -3.64
CA ASN A 68 17.41 11.92 -4.31
C ASN A 68 18.01 11.05 -5.41
N ASP A 69 18.27 9.79 -5.11
CA ASP A 69 18.82 8.81 -6.04
C ASP A 69 17.87 8.57 -7.22
N PHE A 70 16.56 8.46 -6.94
CA PHE A 70 15.57 8.32 -7.99
C PHE A 70 15.47 9.58 -8.87
N SER A 71 15.52 10.76 -8.26
CA SER A 71 15.56 12.03 -8.99
C SER A 71 16.81 12.14 -9.88
N TYR A 72 17.96 11.69 -9.38
CA TYR A 72 19.21 11.65 -10.14
C TYR A 72 19.15 10.66 -11.31
N TYR A 73 18.61 9.46 -11.07
CA TYR A 73 18.38 8.45 -12.11
C TYR A 73 17.53 9.02 -13.25
N ARG A 74 16.38 9.64 -12.95
CA ARG A 74 15.48 10.24 -13.97
C ARG A 74 16.19 11.29 -14.82
N ARG A 75 16.95 12.20 -14.20
CA ARG A 75 17.71 13.23 -14.92
C ARG A 75 18.78 12.62 -15.82
N THR A 76 19.43 11.55 -15.38
CA THR A 76 20.50 10.89 -16.13
C THR A 76 19.96 10.18 -17.37
N ILE A 77 18.89 9.38 -17.23
CA ILE A 77 18.23 8.71 -18.36
C ILE A 77 17.68 9.74 -19.36
N SER A 78 17.06 10.83 -18.88
CA SER A 78 16.56 11.89 -19.75
C SER A 78 17.67 12.52 -20.61
N ARG A 79 18.84 12.80 -20.03
CA ARG A 79 20.00 13.31 -20.79
C ARG A 79 20.55 12.29 -21.79
N MET A 80 20.64 11.02 -21.40
CA MET A 80 21.13 9.94 -22.28
C MET A 80 20.24 9.79 -23.53
N ARG A 81 18.92 9.90 -23.35
CA ARG A 81 17.94 9.86 -24.45
C ARG A 81 18.06 11.04 -25.41
N ILE A 82 18.30 12.26 -24.90
CA ILE A 82 18.51 13.45 -25.73
C ILE A 82 19.78 13.31 -26.59
N ASN A 83 20.82 12.69 -26.04
CA ASN A 83 22.09 12.50 -26.73
C ASN A 83 22.11 11.27 -27.66
N ASN A 84 20.98 10.56 -27.85
CA ASN A 84 20.90 9.29 -28.61
C ASN A 84 21.93 8.23 -28.18
N LEU A 85 22.40 8.27 -26.93
CA LEU A 85 23.35 7.31 -26.37
C LEU A 85 22.64 6.07 -25.80
N SER A 86 21.32 5.98 -25.92
CA SER A 86 20.49 4.88 -25.43
C SER A 86 20.68 3.64 -26.30
N ALA A 87 21.82 2.98 -26.15
CA ALA A 87 21.98 1.59 -26.55
C ALA A 87 21.16 0.73 -25.59
N ASP A 88 19.97 0.32 -26.04
CA ASP A 88 19.25 -0.90 -25.66
C ASP A 88 19.62 -1.54 -24.31
N THR A 89 19.50 -0.79 -23.21
CA THR A 89 19.58 -1.36 -21.86
C THR A 89 18.16 -1.75 -21.49
N GLY A 90 17.79 -3.02 -21.69
CA GLY A 90 16.46 -3.62 -21.48
C GLY A 90 15.87 -3.57 -20.07
N SER A 91 16.11 -2.49 -19.31
CA SER A 91 15.58 -2.18 -17.98
C SER A 91 15.17 -0.70 -17.92
N GLU A 92 14.63 -0.13 -19.00
CA GLU A 92 14.16 1.26 -18.97
C GLU A 92 12.79 1.35 -18.28
N VAL A 93 12.79 1.92 -17.08
CA VAL A 93 11.57 2.49 -16.47
C VAL A 93 10.98 3.49 -17.46
N ASN A 94 9.81 3.21 -18.03
CA ASN A 94 9.15 4.15 -18.94
C ASN A 94 8.74 5.44 -18.19
N ASN A 95 8.49 6.52 -18.92
CA ASN A 95 8.26 7.83 -18.31
C ASN A 95 7.00 7.86 -17.41
N GLU A 96 5.96 7.11 -17.77
CA GLU A 96 4.72 7.02 -17.01
C GLU A 96 4.95 6.38 -15.63
N LEU A 97 5.62 5.23 -15.61
CA LEU A 97 5.96 4.56 -14.36
C LEU A 97 6.93 5.40 -13.54
N ALA A 98 7.89 6.09 -14.16
CA ALA A 98 8.78 7.00 -13.45
C ALA A 98 8.02 8.16 -12.76
N ASN A 99 6.94 8.65 -13.37
CA ASN A 99 6.06 9.66 -12.76
C ASN A 99 5.30 9.08 -11.56
N ARG A 100 4.70 7.90 -11.71
CA ARG A 100 4.02 7.19 -10.61
C ARG A 100 4.96 6.93 -9.43
N MET A 101 6.17 6.48 -9.71
CA MET A 101 7.23 6.30 -8.69
C MET A 101 7.59 7.61 -7.98
N SER A 102 7.69 8.72 -8.73
CA SER A 102 8.01 10.02 -8.14
C SER A 102 6.92 10.46 -7.15
N LEU A 103 5.64 10.33 -7.55
CA LEU A 103 4.51 10.67 -6.70
C LEU A 103 4.42 9.76 -5.47
N PHE A 104 4.68 8.46 -5.66
CA PHE A 104 4.73 7.50 -4.56
C PHE A 104 5.78 7.93 -3.53
N TYR A 105 7.05 8.08 -3.92
CA TYR A 105 8.10 8.42 -2.96
C TYR A 105 7.98 9.82 -2.37
N ALA A 106 7.35 10.78 -3.05
CA ALA A 106 7.11 12.12 -2.53
C ALA A 106 6.27 12.11 -1.24
N SER A 107 5.38 11.14 -1.06
CA SER A 107 4.61 10.97 0.18
C SER A 107 5.51 10.57 1.35
N ALA A 108 5.29 11.12 2.55
CA ALA A 108 6.00 10.70 3.76
C ALA A 108 5.74 9.23 4.09
N THR A 109 4.48 8.80 3.95
CA THR A 109 3.97 7.45 4.24
C THR A 109 3.32 6.87 2.97
N PRO A 110 4.14 6.47 1.98
CA PRO A 110 3.64 6.07 0.68
C PRO A 110 2.77 4.80 0.70
N MET A 111 3.12 3.79 1.49
CA MET A 111 2.30 2.56 1.59
C MET A 111 1.00 2.80 2.34
N LEU A 112 1.03 3.60 3.41
CA LEU A 112 -0.19 3.95 4.15
C LEU A 112 -1.13 4.78 3.27
N LYS A 113 -0.58 5.69 2.46
CA LYS A 113 -1.37 6.45 1.48
C LYS A 113 -2.04 5.52 0.48
N THR A 114 -1.32 4.55 -0.07
CA THR A 114 -1.90 3.52 -0.94
C THR A 114 -3.05 2.77 -0.27
N LEU A 115 -2.88 2.28 0.97
CA LEU A 115 -3.97 1.58 1.67
C LEU A 115 -5.18 2.49 1.90
N SER A 116 -4.95 3.76 2.25
CA SER A 116 -6.02 4.76 2.43
C SER A 116 -6.79 5.02 1.13
N ASP A 117 -6.06 5.23 0.03
CA ASP A 117 -6.65 5.47 -1.29
C ASP A 117 -7.44 4.22 -1.76
N ALA A 118 -6.90 3.01 -1.54
CA ALA A 118 -7.57 1.74 -1.87
C ALA A 118 -8.83 1.48 -1.02
N THR A 119 -8.79 1.81 0.28
CA THR A 119 -9.97 1.73 1.16
C THR A 119 -11.05 2.73 0.74
N SER A 120 -10.65 3.94 0.40
CA SER A 120 -11.58 4.98 -0.08
C SER A 120 -12.23 4.57 -1.40
N LYS A 121 -11.43 3.95 -2.29
CA LYS A 121 -11.92 3.35 -3.54
C LYS A 121 -12.90 2.21 -3.26
N PHE A 122 -12.61 1.31 -2.33
CA PHE A 122 -13.51 0.22 -1.96
C PHE A 122 -14.89 0.74 -1.52
N VAL A 123 -14.93 1.75 -0.64
CA VAL A 123 -16.20 2.36 -0.20
C VAL A 123 -16.95 3.01 -1.37
N SER A 124 -16.22 3.69 -2.26
CA SER A 124 -16.81 4.34 -3.44
C SER A 124 -17.37 3.34 -4.46
N ASP A 125 -16.68 2.21 -4.64
CA ASP A 125 -17.07 1.16 -5.58
C ASP A 125 -18.20 0.26 -5.03
N ASN A 126 -18.49 0.30 -3.72
CA ASN A 126 -19.50 -0.50 -3.04
C ASN A 126 -20.54 0.36 -2.28
N PRO A 127 -21.36 1.18 -2.97
CA PRO A 127 -22.30 2.10 -2.34
C PRO A 127 -23.42 1.40 -1.54
N ASP A 128 -23.67 0.11 -1.82
CA ASP A 128 -24.67 -0.71 -1.11
C ASP A 128 -24.17 -1.19 0.26
N VAL A 129 -22.86 -1.12 0.52
CA VAL A 129 -22.27 -1.46 1.82
C VAL A 129 -22.28 -0.20 2.69
N PRO A 130 -22.95 -0.22 3.86
CA PRO A 130 -22.89 0.90 4.79
C PRO A 130 -21.45 1.25 5.15
N ILE A 131 -21.08 2.52 5.04
CA ILE A 131 -19.71 2.99 5.33
C ILE A 131 -19.27 2.62 6.75
N GLU A 132 -20.23 2.61 7.68
CA GLU A 132 -20.06 2.20 9.08
C GLU A 132 -19.50 0.78 9.21
N ASN A 133 -19.88 -0.17 8.33
CA ASN A 133 -19.30 -1.52 8.36
C ASN A 133 -17.79 -1.51 8.12
N THR A 134 -17.33 -0.64 7.21
CA THR A 134 -15.91 -0.50 6.91
C THR A 134 -15.19 0.21 8.06
N THR A 135 -15.73 1.33 8.54
CA THR A 135 -15.10 2.09 9.63
C THR A 135 -15.08 1.33 10.95
N ASP A 136 -16.14 0.60 11.27
CA ASP A 136 -16.25 -0.19 12.49
C ASP A 136 -15.35 -1.43 12.43
N CYS A 137 -15.21 -2.05 11.25
CA CYS A 137 -14.21 -3.10 11.04
C CYS A 137 -12.80 -2.60 11.33
N LEU A 138 -12.39 -1.51 10.68
CA LEU A 138 -11.06 -0.93 10.91
C LEU A 138 -10.84 -0.53 12.38
N SER A 139 -11.85 0.07 13.02
CA SER A 139 -11.80 0.48 14.43
C SER A 139 -11.72 -0.70 15.39
N THR A 140 -12.45 -1.79 15.11
CA THR A 140 -12.41 -3.01 15.91
C THR A 140 -11.04 -3.67 15.80
N MET A 141 -10.46 -3.73 14.60
CA MET A 141 -9.12 -4.28 14.41
C MET A 141 -8.04 -3.47 15.12
N ALA A 142 -8.11 -2.14 15.04
CA ALA A 142 -7.22 -1.26 15.79
C ALA A 142 -7.35 -1.49 17.31
N SER A 143 -8.58 -1.66 17.81
CA SER A 143 -8.85 -1.94 19.22
C SER A 143 -8.31 -3.30 19.66
N VAL A 144 -8.47 -4.35 18.85
CA VAL A 144 -7.91 -5.69 19.12
C VAL A 144 -6.39 -5.63 19.18
N CYS A 145 -5.74 -5.00 18.19
CA CYS A 145 -4.29 -4.81 18.18
C CYS A 145 -3.81 -4.04 19.43
N LYS A 146 -4.54 -3.00 19.84
CA LYS A 146 -4.23 -2.24 21.06
C LYS A 146 -4.31 -3.12 22.31
N VAL A 147 -5.38 -3.88 22.50
CA VAL A 147 -5.56 -4.78 23.65
C VAL A 147 -4.46 -5.85 23.68
N MET A 148 -4.07 -6.41 22.54
CA MET A 148 -2.99 -7.39 22.45
C MET A 148 -1.61 -6.82 22.84
N LEU A 149 -1.40 -5.52 22.65
CA LEU A 149 -0.16 -4.85 23.07
C LEU A 149 -0.19 -4.44 24.55
N GLU A 150 -1.38 -4.11 25.07
CA GLU A 150 -1.58 -3.71 26.47
C GLU A 150 -1.69 -4.90 27.43
N THR A 151 -1.98 -6.10 26.92
CA THR A 151 -2.13 -7.35 27.68
C THR A 151 -1.23 -8.43 27.06
N PRO A 152 0.03 -8.58 27.53
CA PRO A 152 1.00 -9.55 26.97
C PRO A 152 0.66 -11.01 27.24
#